data_AF-A0ABD3E5P0-F1
#
_entry.id   AF-A0ABD3E5P0-F1
#
_cell.length_a   1.000
_cell.length_b   1.000
_cell.length_c   1.000
_cell.angle_alpha   90.00
_cell.angle_beta   90.00
_cell.angle_gamma   90.00
#
_symmetry.space_group_name_H-M   'P 1'
#
loop_
_entity.id
_entity.type
_entity.pdbx_description
1 polymer ?
#
loop_
_entity_poly.entity_id
_entity_poly.type
_entity_poly.pdbx_seq_one_letter_code
_entity_poly.pdbx_strand_id
1 'polypeptide(L)'
;MFPKIEDTDHEIEFQLFVERYQLVEPLIKERNAVYESLTYSSELYVSAGLIWKTSRDMQEQTILIGNIPLMNSLGTSIVNGIYRIVINQILQSPGIYYRSELDHNGISVYTGTIISDWGGRSELEIDRKARIWARVSRKQKISILVLSSAMGSNLREILDNVYYPEIFLAFLNDKERKKKPFLMMGAPVYKESSNDLDATQKYKDLWLQCENCYELNYKKLLISKMNICEQCGYHLKISSSERIEVLIDPGTWDPMDEDMVSLDPIGFHSEEEPYKDRIDSYQKNTGLTEAVQTGIGQLNGIPIAIGVMDFQFMGGSMGSAVGEKITRLIEYATDQFLPLIIVCASGGARMQEGSLSLMQMAKIASALYDYQSNKKLLYVSILTSPTTGGVTASFGMLGDIIIAEPNSYIAFAGKRVIEQTLNKTVPEGSQAAEYLFQKGLFDLIVPRNLLKSVLLELFKFHAFFPLNSNSIK
;
A
#
# COMPACT_ATOMS: atom_id res chain seq x y z
N MET A 1 -8.75 -37.23 5.71
CA MET A 1 -7.28 -37.37 5.61
C MET A 1 -7.05 -38.49 4.62
N PHE A 2 -6.44 -38.22 3.46
CA PHE A 2 -6.10 -39.29 2.52
C PHE A 2 -5.28 -40.34 3.28
N PRO A 3 -5.53 -41.64 3.08
CA PRO A 3 -4.57 -42.65 3.52
C PRO A 3 -3.20 -42.26 2.97
N LYS A 4 -2.13 -42.51 3.75
CA LYS A 4 -0.77 -42.22 3.29
C LYS A 4 -0.51 -43.07 2.04
N ILE A 5 -0.58 -42.45 0.86
CA ILE A 5 -0.35 -43.09 -0.42
C ILE A 5 1.08 -42.75 -0.83
N GLU A 6 1.91 -43.78 -0.94
CA GLU A 6 3.27 -43.66 -1.44
C GLU A 6 3.24 -43.91 -2.95
N ASP A 7 3.42 -42.85 -3.74
CA ASP A 7 3.52 -42.92 -5.20
C ASP A 7 4.96 -43.26 -5.59
N THR A 8 5.34 -44.52 -5.38
CA THR A 8 6.71 -45.02 -5.67
C THR A 8 7.07 -45.01 -7.15
N ASP A 9 6.05 -45.02 -8.03
CA ASP A 9 6.20 -45.24 -9.47
C ASP A 9 5.79 -44.03 -10.33
N HIS A 10 5.41 -42.90 -9.72
CA HIS A 10 4.92 -41.67 -10.39
C HIS A 10 3.66 -41.87 -11.27
N GLU A 11 2.85 -42.86 -10.92
CA GLU A 11 1.67 -43.28 -11.69
C GLU A 11 0.37 -42.63 -11.21
N ILE A 12 0.42 -41.82 -10.15
CA ILE A 12 -0.77 -41.22 -9.54
C ILE A 12 -0.86 -39.74 -9.93
N GLU A 13 -2.03 -39.32 -10.40
CA GLU A 13 -2.35 -37.92 -10.70
C GLU A 13 -3.39 -37.41 -9.69
N PHE A 14 -3.09 -36.28 -9.05
CA PHE A 14 -4.03 -35.60 -8.16
C PHE A 14 -4.82 -34.55 -8.92
N GLN A 15 -6.15 -34.63 -8.85
CA GLN A 15 -7.04 -33.69 -9.51
C GLN A 15 -8.03 -33.07 -8.52
N LEU A 16 -8.21 -31.75 -8.57
CA LEU A 16 -9.28 -31.05 -7.87
C LEU A 16 -10.48 -30.86 -8.80
N PHE A 17 -11.66 -31.27 -8.34
CA PHE A 17 -12.92 -31.06 -9.05
C PHE A 17 -13.61 -29.81 -8.47
N VAL A 18 -13.09 -28.64 -8.84
CA VAL A 18 -13.49 -27.33 -8.28
C VAL A 18 -14.98 -27.03 -8.49
N GLU A 19 -15.60 -27.61 -9.52
CA GLU A 19 -17.05 -27.50 -9.77
C GLU A 19 -17.92 -28.17 -8.68
N ARG A 20 -17.33 -29.07 -7.89
CA ARG A 20 -17.99 -29.80 -6.80
C ARG A 20 -17.46 -29.30 -5.46
N TYR A 21 -17.93 -28.12 -5.07
CA TYR A 21 -17.59 -27.53 -3.78
C TYR A 21 -18.79 -27.46 -2.83
N GLN A 22 -18.49 -27.46 -1.53
CA GLN A 22 -19.45 -27.28 -0.47
C GLN A 22 -18.92 -26.22 0.50
N LEU A 23 -19.76 -25.24 0.82
CA LEU A 23 -19.51 -24.26 1.86
C LEU A 23 -20.33 -24.63 3.09
N VAL A 24 -19.68 -24.77 4.24
CA VAL A 24 -20.36 -25.06 5.51
C VAL A 24 -20.94 -23.76 6.09
N GLU A 25 -22.08 -23.84 6.78
CA GLU A 25 -22.58 -22.65 7.48
C GLU A 25 -21.53 -22.11 8.47
N PRO A 26 -21.29 -20.79 8.48
CA PRO A 26 -20.32 -20.18 9.38
C PRO A 26 -20.65 -20.48 10.85
N LEU A 27 -19.63 -20.89 11.60
CA LEU A 27 -19.75 -21.20 13.03
C LEU A 27 -20.16 -19.99 13.88
N ILE A 28 -19.87 -18.78 13.39
CA ILE A 28 -20.17 -17.51 14.05
C ILE A 28 -21.11 -16.68 13.19
N LYS A 29 -22.00 -15.91 13.83
CA LYS A 29 -22.83 -14.93 13.13
C LYS A 29 -22.00 -13.71 12.75
N GLU A 30 -22.36 -13.03 11.67
CA GLU A 30 -21.71 -11.78 11.21
C GLU A 30 -21.50 -10.78 12.36
N ARG A 31 -22.52 -10.56 13.18
CA ARG A 31 -22.46 -9.64 14.32
C ARG A 31 -21.37 -10.03 15.32
N ASN A 32 -21.20 -11.32 15.61
CA ASN A 32 -20.20 -11.80 16.56
C ASN A 32 -18.79 -11.68 15.96
N ALA A 33 -18.63 -11.87 14.64
CA ALA A 33 -17.35 -11.67 13.97
C ALA A 33 -16.81 -10.24 14.15
N VAL A 34 -17.69 -9.23 14.10
CA VAL A 34 -17.33 -7.83 14.38
C VAL A 34 -16.88 -7.65 15.84
N TYR A 35 -17.69 -8.09 16.81
CA TYR A 35 -17.39 -7.88 18.23
C TYR A 35 -16.15 -8.64 18.71
N GLU A 36 -15.93 -9.85 18.21
CA GLU A 36 -14.80 -10.70 18.60
C GLU A 36 -13.55 -10.45 17.75
N SER A 37 -13.61 -9.49 16.80
CA SER A 37 -12.51 -9.19 15.87
C SER A 37 -12.05 -10.40 15.05
N LEU A 38 -13.01 -11.23 14.62
CA LEU A 38 -12.79 -12.44 13.82
C LEU A 38 -13.19 -12.22 12.36
N THR A 39 -12.69 -13.08 11.47
CA THR A 39 -13.13 -13.12 10.06
C THR A 39 -14.42 -13.93 9.97
N TYR A 40 -15.45 -13.36 9.33
CA TYR A 40 -16.67 -14.09 9.00
C TYR A 40 -16.41 -14.96 7.77
N SER A 41 -16.10 -16.23 8.01
CA SER A 41 -15.73 -17.19 6.97
C SER A 41 -16.52 -18.49 7.05
N SER A 42 -16.56 -19.18 5.92
CA SER A 42 -17.11 -20.52 5.77
C SER A 42 -16.00 -21.50 5.39
N GLU A 43 -16.06 -22.71 5.92
CA GLU A 43 -15.17 -23.81 5.51
C GLU A 43 -15.53 -24.24 4.08
N LEU A 44 -14.58 -24.13 3.17
CA LEU A 44 -14.67 -24.60 1.79
C LEU A 44 -14.15 -26.03 1.70
N TYR A 45 -15.05 -26.91 1.29
CA TYR A 45 -14.75 -28.29 0.93
C TYR A 45 -14.81 -28.45 -0.59
N VAL A 46 -13.85 -29.16 -1.17
CA VAL A 46 -13.80 -29.47 -2.61
C VAL A 46 -13.56 -30.96 -2.80
N SER A 47 -14.20 -31.56 -3.80
CA SER A 47 -13.89 -32.93 -4.22
C SER A 47 -12.49 -33.01 -4.82
N ALA A 48 -11.69 -33.97 -4.37
CA ALA A 48 -10.38 -34.28 -4.89
C ALA A 48 -10.31 -35.76 -5.29
N GLY A 49 -9.72 -36.03 -6.45
CA GLY A 49 -9.51 -37.37 -6.99
C GLY A 49 -8.03 -37.73 -7.07
N LEU A 50 -7.72 -38.99 -6.79
CA LEU A 50 -6.47 -39.62 -7.20
C LEU A 50 -6.76 -40.54 -8.38
N ILE A 51 -6.07 -40.33 -9.48
CA ILE A 51 -6.25 -41.05 -10.74
C ILE A 51 -5.01 -41.87 -11.01
N TRP A 52 -5.16 -43.19 -11.15
CA TRP A 52 -4.07 -44.06 -11.56
C TRP A 52 -3.95 -44.05 -13.09
N LYS A 53 -2.78 -43.63 -13.61
CA LYS A 53 -2.53 -43.50 -15.06
C LYS A 53 -2.66 -44.83 -15.81
N THR A 54 -2.34 -45.94 -15.16
CA THR A 54 -2.32 -47.29 -15.75
C THR A 54 -3.69 -47.97 -15.80
N SER A 55 -4.50 -47.85 -14.74
CA SER A 55 -5.82 -48.51 -14.68
C SER A 55 -7.00 -47.58 -14.96
N ARG A 56 -6.80 -46.25 -14.98
CA ARG A 56 -7.86 -45.22 -14.95
C ARG A 56 -8.81 -45.34 -13.74
N ASP A 57 -8.43 -46.10 -12.71
CA ASP A 57 -9.19 -46.11 -11.47
C ASP A 57 -9.08 -44.74 -10.79
N MET A 58 -10.18 -44.30 -10.21
CA MET A 58 -10.29 -43.00 -9.55
C MET A 58 -10.82 -43.18 -8.13
N GLN A 59 -10.11 -42.61 -7.16
CA GLN A 59 -10.58 -42.49 -5.79
C GLN A 59 -10.91 -41.04 -5.50
N GLU A 60 -12.20 -40.72 -5.32
CA GLU A 60 -12.68 -39.37 -5.00
C GLU A 60 -12.94 -39.23 -3.49
N GLN A 61 -12.53 -38.11 -2.91
CA GLN A 61 -12.84 -37.73 -1.53
C GLN A 61 -13.03 -36.22 -1.43
N THR A 62 -13.98 -35.79 -0.60
CA THR A 62 -14.14 -34.38 -0.25
C THR A 62 -13.07 -33.95 0.77
N ILE A 63 -12.32 -32.90 0.46
CA ILE A 63 -11.26 -32.36 1.31
C ILE A 63 -11.53 -30.91 1.69
N LEU A 64 -11.14 -30.53 2.90
CA LEU A 64 -11.15 -29.13 3.34
C LEU A 64 -10.01 -28.39 2.62
N ILE A 65 -10.35 -27.35 1.87
CA ILE A 65 -9.39 -26.46 1.21
C ILE A 65 -8.99 -25.32 2.14
N GLY A 66 -9.92 -24.82 2.95
CA GLY A 66 -9.65 -23.75 3.92
C GLY A 66 -10.90 -22.93 4.23
N ASN A 67 -10.69 -21.81 4.91
CA ASN A 67 -11.76 -20.87 5.24
C ASN A 67 -11.84 -19.74 4.21
N ILE A 68 -13.01 -19.54 3.62
CA ILE A 68 -13.28 -18.45 2.67
C ILE A 68 -14.11 -17.38 3.38
N PRO A 69 -13.65 -16.11 3.40
CA PRO A 69 -14.45 -15.00 3.90
C PRO A 69 -15.74 -14.88 3.07
N LEU A 70 -16.89 -14.82 3.75
CA LEU A 70 -18.17 -14.65 3.08
C LEU A 70 -18.48 -13.17 2.91
N MET A 71 -19.20 -12.87 1.83
CA MET A 71 -19.77 -11.55 1.59
C MET A 71 -21.19 -11.50 2.16
N ASN A 72 -21.49 -10.45 2.90
CA ASN A 72 -22.82 -10.20 3.43
C ASN A 72 -23.74 -9.60 2.36
N SER A 73 -25.01 -9.41 2.72
CA SER A 73 -26.03 -8.83 1.84
C SER A 73 -25.73 -7.40 1.36
N LEU A 74 -24.79 -6.69 1.99
CA LEU A 74 -24.36 -5.34 1.63
C LEU A 74 -23.18 -5.33 0.65
N GLY A 75 -22.71 -6.50 0.20
CA GLY A 75 -21.54 -6.59 -0.68
C GLY A 75 -20.21 -6.40 0.04
N THR A 76 -20.18 -6.62 1.35
CA THR A 76 -18.97 -6.49 2.19
C THR A 76 -18.64 -7.79 2.90
N SER A 77 -17.37 -8.07 3.12
CA SER A 77 -16.88 -9.19 3.92
C SER A 77 -16.32 -8.70 5.24
N ILE A 78 -16.47 -9.48 6.31
CA ILE A 78 -15.92 -9.12 7.63
C ILE A 78 -14.58 -9.86 7.79
N VAL A 79 -13.48 -9.11 7.82
CA VAL A 79 -12.13 -9.65 8.00
C VAL A 79 -11.55 -9.07 9.28
N ASN A 80 -11.20 -9.92 10.24
CA ASN A 80 -10.73 -9.52 11.58
C ASN A 80 -11.65 -8.47 12.25
N GLY A 81 -12.97 -8.62 12.10
CA GLY A 81 -13.99 -7.72 12.63
C GLY A 81 -14.23 -6.43 11.85
N ILE A 82 -13.58 -6.22 10.71
CA ILE A 82 -13.70 -5.00 9.90
C ILE A 82 -14.44 -5.33 8.59
N TYR A 83 -15.40 -4.48 8.21
CA TYR A 83 -16.09 -4.58 6.92
C TYR A 83 -15.17 -4.19 5.76
N ARG A 84 -15.16 -4.99 4.70
CA ARG A 84 -14.28 -4.88 3.54
C ARG A 84 -15.05 -5.10 2.24
N ILE A 85 -14.92 -4.19 1.28
CA ILE A 85 -15.51 -4.37 -0.07
C ILE A 85 -14.60 -5.25 -0.94
N VAL A 86 -13.28 -5.13 -0.78
CA VAL A 86 -12.28 -5.92 -1.53
C VAL A 86 -11.53 -6.83 -0.57
N ILE A 87 -11.71 -8.15 -0.71
CA ILE A 87 -10.90 -9.12 0.03
C ILE A 87 -9.54 -9.28 -0.69
N ASN A 88 -8.53 -8.56 -0.21
CA ASN A 88 -7.17 -8.73 -0.73
C ASN A 88 -6.45 -10.02 -0.24
N GLN A 89 -7.19 -10.93 0.41
CA GLN A 89 -6.64 -12.11 1.11
C GLN A 89 -6.51 -13.38 0.26
N ILE A 90 -6.87 -13.39 -1.03
CA ILE A 90 -6.47 -14.51 -1.90
C ILE A 90 -4.92 -14.64 -1.92
N LEU A 91 -4.18 -13.56 -1.67
CA LEU A 91 -2.71 -13.57 -1.54
C LEU A 91 -2.18 -14.02 -0.15
N GLN A 92 -3.06 -14.40 0.79
CA GLN A 92 -2.67 -14.79 2.15
C GLN A 92 -3.24 -16.14 2.60
N SER A 93 -4.03 -16.83 1.75
CA SER A 93 -4.40 -18.21 2.02
C SER A 93 -3.13 -19.08 1.97
N PRO A 94 -2.98 -20.06 2.86
CA PRO A 94 -1.90 -21.02 2.72
C PRO A 94 -1.94 -21.69 1.36
N GLY A 95 -0.78 -21.80 0.73
CA GLY A 95 -0.71 -22.21 -0.66
C GLY A 95 0.61 -21.85 -1.32
N ILE A 96 0.75 -22.31 -2.56
CA ILE A 96 1.89 -22.04 -3.42
C ILE A 96 1.42 -21.14 -4.55
N TYR A 97 1.99 -19.94 -4.63
CA TYR A 97 1.65 -18.92 -5.61
C TYR A 97 2.81 -18.74 -6.57
N TYR A 98 2.54 -18.84 -7.86
CA TYR A 98 3.51 -18.59 -8.91
C TYR A 98 3.24 -17.25 -9.57
N ARG A 99 4.30 -16.48 -9.77
CA ARG A 99 4.23 -15.21 -10.49
C ARG A 99 5.37 -15.12 -11.50
N SER A 100 5.07 -14.56 -12.67
CA SER A 100 6.08 -14.13 -13.64
C SER A 100 5.93 -12.63 -13.82
N GLU A 101 6.99 -11.87 -13.56
CA GLU A 101 7.04 -10.42 -13.74
C GLU A 101 8.19 -10.06 -14.67
N LEU A 102 8.08 -8.93 -15.37
CA LEU A 102 9.20 -8.36 -16.12
C LEU A 102 9.96 -7.40 -15.19
N ASP A 103 11.25 -7.64 -15.01
CA ASP A 103 12.16 -6.70 -14.34
C ASP A 103 12.25 -5.38 -15.13
N HIS A 104 12.79 -4.32 -14.53
CA HIS A 104 13.02 -2.99 -15.11
C HIS A 104 13.77 -3.01 -16.45
N ASN A 105 14.45 -4.12 -16.76
CA ASN A 105 15.19 -4.35 -18.01
C ASN A 105 14.43 -5.24 -19.03
N GLY A 106 13.14 -5.54 -18.81
CA GLY A 106 12.31 -6.35 -19.71
C GLY A 106 12.58 -7.85 -19.67
N ILE A 107 13.17 -8.36 -18.58
CA ILE A 107 13.54 -9.78 -18.43
C ILE A 107 12.53 -10.46 -17.48
N SER A 108 12.04 -11.64 -17.86
CA SER A 108 11.13 -12.43 -17.03
C SER A 108 11.80 -12.95 -15.76
N VAL A 109 11.30 -12.51 -14.61
CA VAL A 109 11.62 -13.02 -13.27
C VAL A 109 10.47 -13.93 -12.84
N TYR A 110 10.82 -15.11 -12.36
CA TYR A 110 9.84 -16.09 -11.87
C TYR A 110 9.95 -16.19 -10.34
N THR A 111 8.81 -16.05 -9.67
CA THR A 111 8.72 -16.10 -8.21
C THR A 111 7.71 -17.16 -7.80
N GLY A 112 8.13 -18.07 -6.92
CA GLY A 112 7.26 -19.01 -6.21
C GLY A 112 7.15 -18.61 -4.74
N THR A 113 5.95 -18.26 -4.28
CA THR A 113 5.71 -17.92 -2.87
C THR A 113 4.98 -19.06 -2.18
N ILE A 114 5.55 -19.58 -1.10
CA ILE A 114 4.96 -20.58 -0.23
C ILE A 114 4.48 -19.87 1.04
N ILE A 115 3.18 -19.93 1.29
CA ILE A 115 2.52 -19.40 2.49
C ILE A 115 2.05 -20.61 3.30
N SER A 116 2.51 -20.74 4.55
CA SER A 116 2.13 -21.84 5.44
C SER A 116 1.08 -21.40 6.47
N ASP A 117 0.28 -22.35 6.95
CA ASP A 117 -0.79 -22.13 7.93
C ASP A 117 -0.27 -21.67 9.31
N TRP A 118 0.99 -21.99 9.63
CA TRP A 118 1.56 -21.85 10.98
C TRP A 118 2.82 -20.98 11.05
N GLY A 119 3.19 -20.25 9.99
CA GLY A 119 4.44 -19.48 10.02
C GLY A 119 4.89 -18.78 8.74
N GLY A 120 6.20 -18.48 8.71
CA GLY A 120 6.82 -17.54 7.79
C GLY A 120 6.64 -17.87 6.30
N ARG A 121 6.41 -16.82 5.51
CA ARG A 121 6.40 -16.85 4.05
C ARG A 121 7.79 -17.22 3.52
N SER A 122 7.86 -18.20 2.62
CA SER A 122 9.09 -18.54 1.89
C SER A 122 8.92 -18.12 0.44
N GLU A 123 9.81 -17.30 -0.09
CA GLU A 123 9.83 -16.91 -1.50
C GLU A 123 11.02 -17.53 -2.20
N LEU A 124 10.77 -18.17 -3.34
CA LEU A 124 11.77 -18.66 -4.27
C LEU A 124 11.80 -17.73 -5.47
N GLU A 125 12.97 -17.21 -5.83
CA GLU A 125 13.16 -16.29 -6.95
C GLU A 125 14.27 -16.81 -7.85
N ILE A 126 14.01 -16.84 -9.16
CA ILE A 126 15.02 -17.12 -10.17
C ILE A 126 15.53 -15.79 -10.72
N ASP A 127 16.82 -15.50 -10.52
CA ASP A 127 17.43 -14.26 -11.01
C ASP A 127 17.89 -14.34 -12.47
N ARG A 128 18.40 -13.22 -12.99
CA ARG A 128 18.89 -13.04 -14.37
C ARG A 128 20.00 -14.01 -14.79
N LYS A 129 20.66 -14.70 -13.85
CA LYS A 129 21.70 -15.70 -14.12
C LYS A 129 21.18 -17.13 -13.94
N ALA A 130 19.87 -17.31 -13.94
CA ALA A 130 19.19 -18.57 -13.61
C ALA A 130 19.55 -19.12 -12.21
N ARG A 131 19.89 -18.23 -11.27
CA ARG A 131 20.21 -18.62 -9.90
C ARG A 131 18.94 -18.58 -9.06
N ILE A 132 18.70 -19.65 -8.31
CA ILE A 132 17.56 -19.76 -7.43
C ILE A 132 17.94 -19.24 -6.05
N TRP A 133 17.20 -18.24 -5.59
CA TRP A 133 17.29 -17.65 -4.27
C TRP A 133 16.07 -18.03 -3.46
N ALA A 134 16.26 -18.33 -2.19
CA ALA A 134 15.21 -18.46 -1.20
C ALA A 134 15.24 -17.26 -0.26
N ARG A 135 14.07 -16.79 0.13
CA ARG A 135 13.89 -15.78 1.17
C ARG A 135 12.88 -16.31 2.17
N VAL A 136 13.31 -16.53 3.40
CA VAL A 136 12.43 -16.94 4.50
C VAL A 136 12.08 -15.70 5.33
N SER A 137 10.83 -15.26 5.26
CA SER A 137 10.32 -14.02 5.88
C SER A 137 11.02 -12.74 5.38
N ARG A 138 11.01 -11.64 6.15
CA ARG A 138 11.66 -10.35 5.80
C ARG A 138 13.20 -10.38 5.85
N LYS A 139 13.83 -11.55 5.83
CA LYS A 139 15.30 -11.70 5.93
C LYS A 139 15.99 -11.58 4.55
N GLN A 140 17.31 -11.54 4.56
CA GLN A 140 18.13 -11.51 3.33
C GLN A 140 17.89 -12.75 2.44
N LYS A 141 18.08 -12.56 1.13
CA LYS A 141 18.09 -13.66 0.15
C LYS A 141 19.25 -14.61 0.45
N ILE A 142 18.97 -15.90 0.52
CA ILE A 142 19.95 -16.98 0.63
C ILE A 142 19.88 -17.88 -0.61
N SER A 143 20.99 -18.49 -1.01
CA SER A 143 20.96 -19.46 -2.12
C SER A 143 20.10 -20.67 -1.73
N ILE A 144 19.32 -21.19 -2.68
CA ILE A 144 18.52 -22.40 -2.43
C ILE A 144 19.38 -23.59 -1.98
N LEU A 145 20.62 -23.72 -2.51
CA LEU A 145 21.55 -24.78 -2.12
C LEU A 145 21.94 -24.66 -0.65
N VAL A 146 22.14 -23.43 -0.17
CA VAL A 146 22.47 -23.16 1.24
C VAL A 146 21.28 -23.51 2.14
N LEU A 147 20.06 -23.18 1.71
CA LEU A 147 18.85 -23.55 2.45
C LEU A 147 18.66 -25.07 2.49
N SER A 148 18.77 -25.76 1.36
CA SER A 148 18.63 -27.23 1.28
C SER A 148 19.71 -27.96 2.09
N SER A 149 20.96 -27.48 2.06
CA SER A 149 22.02 -28.04 2.91
C SER A 149 21.80 -27.78 4.40
N ALA A 150 21.26 -26.60 4.77
CA ALA A 150 20.87 -26.33 6.15
C ALA A 150 19.70 -27.22 6.63
N MET A 151 18.85 -27.69 5.71
CA MET A 151 17.78 -28.65 5.96
C MET A 151 18.25 -30.11 5.98
N GLY A 152 19.55 -30.36 5.80
CA GLY A 152 20.17 -31.69 5.89
C GLY A 152 20.37 -32.42 4.57
N SER A 153 19.97 -31.84 3.43
CA SER A 153 20.13 -32.46 2.12
C SER A 153 21.55 -32.25 1.56
N ASN A 154 22.15 -33.31 1.04
CA ASN A 154 23.42 -33.20 0.30
C ASN A 154 23.19 -32.91 -1.19
N LEU A 155 24.24 -32.47 -1.90
CA LEU A 155 24.13 -32.06 -3.31
C LEU A 155 23.61 -33.19 -4.21
N ARG A 156 23.98 -34.45 -3.93
CA ARG A 156 23.50 -35.60 -4.71
C ARG A 156 22.00 -35.78 -4.52
N GLU A 157 21.53 -35.78 -3.28
CA GLU A 157 20.09 -35.85 -2.95
C GLU A 157 19.30 -34.69 -3.56
N ILE A 158 19.85 -33.48 -3.59
CA ILE A 158 19.18 -32.33 -4.23
C ILE A 158 19.04 -32.58 -5.72
N LEU A 159 20.11 -33.01 -6.40
CA LEU A 159 20.10 -33.23 -7.85
C LEU A 159 19.22 -34.40 -8.28
N ASP A 160 19.13 -35.45 -7.46
CA ASP A 160 18.29 -36.62 -7.75
C ASP A 160 16.78 -36.33 -7.58
N ASN A 161 16.42 -35.29 -6.83
CA ASN A 161 15.03 -34.95 -6.50
C ASN A 161 14.49 -33.67 -7.18
N VAL A 162 15.26 -33.06 -8.09
CA VAL A 162 14.81 -31.88 -8.85
C VAL A 162 14.60 -32.24 -10.31
N TYR A 163 13.53 -31.69 -10.91
CA TYR A 163 13.17 -31.97 -12.30
C TYR A 163 14.16 -31.37 -13.33
N TYR A 164 14.87 -30.30 -12.95
CA TYR A 164 15.83 -29.57 -13.79
C TYR A 164 17.19 -29.40 -13.08
N PRO A 165 17.99 -30.47 -12.92
CA PRO A 165 19.25 -30.46 -12.17
C PRO A 165 20.33 -29.53 -12.75
N GLU A 166 20.30 -29.27 -14.04
CA GLU A 166 21.21 -28.37 -14.76
C GLU A 166 21.20 -26.93 -14.22
N ILE A 167 20.07 -26.45 -13.70
CA ILE A 167 19.94 -25.11 -13.09
C ILE A 167 20.79 -25.02 -11.81
N PHE A 168 20.84 -26.10 -11.03
CA PHE A 168 21.64 -26.18 -9.81
C PHE A 168 23.13 -26.38 -10.10
N LEU A 169 23.46 -27.11 -11.18
CA LEU A 169 24.85 -27.32 -11.63
C LEU A 169 25.48 -26.03 -12.20
N ALA A 170 24.70 -25.19 -12.88
CA ALA A 170 25.14 -23.86 -13.33
C ALA A 170 25.66 -22.99 -12.16
N PHE A 171 25.15 -23.21 -10.94
CA PHE A 171 25.57 -22.53 -9.72
C PHE A 171 27.00 -22.90 -9.26
N LEU A 172 27.46 -24.11 -9.58
CA LEU A 172 28.75 -24.66 -9.14
C LEU A 172 29.89 -24.32 -10.11
N ASN A 173 29.58 -24.27 -11.42
CA ASN A 173 30.57 -24.06 -12.48
C ASN A 173 31.18 -22.64 -12.50
N ASP A 174 30.60 -21.66 -11.79
CA ASP A 174 31.13 -20.29 -11.74
C ASP A 174 32.28 -20.12 -10.72
N LYS A 175 32.51 -21.12 -9.84
CA LYS A 175 33.65 -21.10 -8.88
C LYS A 175 35.01 -21.29 -9.55
N GLU A 176 35.07 -21.71 -10.82
CA GLU A 176 36.34 -21.84 -11.55
C GLU A 176 36.76 -20.59 -12.32
N ARG A 177 35.94 -19.52 -12.36
CA ARG A 177 36.28 -18.27 -13.08
C ARG A 177 36.87 -17.14 -12.24
N LYS A 178 37.12 -17.33 -10.93
CA LYS A 178 37.85 -16.36 -10.11
C LYS A 178 38.90 -17.03 -9.22
N LYS A 179 40.06 -17.36 -9.80
CA LYS A 179 41.31 -17.51 -9.07
C LYS A 179 42.42 -16.64 -9.69
N LYS A 180 43.00 -15.80 -8.82
CA LYS A 180 44.27 -15.04 -8.87
C LYS A 180 44.26 -13.63 -9.49
N PRO A 181 45.19 -12.76 -9.07
CA PRO A 181 45.63 -12.49 -7.70
C PRO A 181 45.63 -10.98 -7.38
N PHE A 182 45.66 -10.68 -6.09
CA PHE A 182 45.90 -9.35 -5.52
C PHE A 182 47.27 -8.83 -5.96
N LEU A 183 47.31 -7.67 -6.63
CA LEU A 183 48.51 -6.88 -6.85
C LEU A 183 48.16 -5.40 -6.65
N MET A 184 48.71 -4.82 -5.59
CA MET A 184 48.78 -3.38 -5.36
C MET A 184 49.51 -2.71 -6.52
N MET A 185 49.00 -1.57 -7.00
CA MET A 185 49.77 -0.33 -7.23
C MET A 185 48.88 0.78 -7.81
N GLY A 186 49.03 1.98 -7.27
CA GLY A 186 48.77 3.24 -8.00
C GLY A 186 47.48 3.98 -7.65
N ALA A 187 47.50 4.76 -6.56
CA ALA A 187 46.60 5.89 -6.41
C ALA A 187 46.98 7.00 -7.42
N PRO A 188 46.02 7.63 -8.14
CA PRO A 188 46.26 8.96 -8.66
C PRO A 188 46.00 9.97 -7.54
N VAL A 189 47.08 10.66 -7.15
CA VAL A 189 47.04 11.92 -6.41
C VAL A 189 46.26 12.92 -7.26
N TYR A 190 45.02 13.24 -6.87
CA TYR A 190 44.40 14.48 -7.31
C TYR A 190 44.83 15.59 -6.36
N LYS A 191 45.59 16.53 -6.93
CA LYS A 191 46.00 17.79 -6.32
C LYS A 191 44.77 18.54 -5.84
N GLU A 192 44.81 18.97 -4.58
CA GLU A 192 44.03 20.11 -4.11
C GLU A 192 44.41 21.32 -4.97
N SER A 193 43.45 21.79 -5.76
CA SER A 193 43.43 23.15 -6.29
C SER A 193 42.24 23.87 -5.66
N SER A 194 42.57 24.58 -4.57
CA SER A 194 42.05 25.88 -4.17
C SER A 194 40.64 26.28 -4.65
N ASN A 195 39.75 26.41 -3.65
CA ASN A 195 38.67 27.39 -3.52
C ASN A 195 37.78 27.64 -4.75
N ASP A 196 36.65 26.95 -4.78
CA ASP A 196 35.37 27.52 -5.23
C ASP A 196 34.22 26.86 -4.43
N LEU A 197 34.14 27.19 -3.14
CA LEU A 197 32.97 26.90 -2.29
C LEU A 197 31.72 27.72 -2.70
N ASP A 198 31.87 28.68 -3.61
CA ASP A 198 30.80 29.58 -4.06
C ASP A 198 30.07 29.04 -5.33
N ALA A 199 30.71 28.14 -6.09
CA ALA A 199 30.14 27.56 -7.31
C ALA A 199 29.12 26.43 -7.03
N THR A 200 29.28 25.69 -5.94
CA THR A 200 28.37 24.62 -5.49
C THR A 200 27.11 25.14 -4.81
N GLN A 201 27.13 26.39 -4.29
CA GLN A 201 25.95 27.05 -3.74
C GLN A 201 24.87 27.30 -4.82
N LYS A 202 25.30 27.62 -6.05
CA LYS A 202 24.43 28.07 -7.15
C LYS A 202 23.53 26.99 -7.74
N TYR A 203 23.81 25.71 -7.48
CA TYR A 203 23.07 24.57 -8.04
C TYR A 203 22.48 23.64 -6.99
N LYS A 204 22.62 23.95 -5.69
CA LYS A 204 22.07 23.13 -4.59
C LYS A 204 20.55 22.96 -4.73
N ASP A 205 19.88 24.00 -5.22
CA ASP A 205 18.43 24.00 -5.42
C ASP A 205 17.96 23.09 -6.55
N LEU A 206 18.86 22.53 -7.37
CA LEU A 206 18.52 21.56 -8.42
C LEU A 206 18.44 20.11 -7.91
N TRP A 207 18.95 19.86 -6.71
CA TRP A 207 19.05 18.53 -6.12
C TRP A 207 18.21 18.43 -4.86
N LEU A 208 17.68 17.23 -4.60
CA LEU A 208 16.91 16.92 -3.42
C LEU A 208 17.40 15.60 -2.83
N GLN A 209 17.74 15.60 -1.55
CA GLN A 209 18.24 14.41 -0.86
C GLN A 209 17.09 13.49 -0.41
N CYS A 210 17.20 12.19 -0.69
CA CYS A 210 16.23 11.20 -0.24
C CYS A 210 16.30 11.01 1.28
N GLU A 211 15.16 11.13 1.98
CA GLU A 211 15.06 10.90 3.43
C GLU A 211 15.37 9.44 3.83
N ASN A 212 15.28 8.48 2.90
CA ASN A 212 15.48 7.05 3.16
C ASN A 212 16.89 6.54 2.81
N CYS A 213 17.40 6.85 1.62
CA CYS A 213 18.71 6.35 1.17
C CYS A 213 19.81 7.41 1.12
N TYR A 214 19.50 8.67 1.47
CA TYR A 214 20.43 9.82 1.49
C TYR A 214 21.08 10.19 0.15
N GLU A 215 20.70 9.52 -0.94
CA GLU A 215 21.17 9.84 -2.28
C GLU A 215 20.48 11.10 -2.84
N LEU A 216 21.19 11.83 -3.71
CA LEU A 216 20.69 13.04 -4.35
C LEU A 216 19.87 12.71 -5.60
N ASN A 217 18.66 13.25 -5.68
CA ASN A 217 17.77 13.17 -6.83
C ASN A 217 17.75 14.52 -7.55
N TYR A 218 17.87 14.51 -8.87
CA TYR A 218 17.71 15.73 -9.67
C TYR A 218 16.24 16.13 -9.72
N LYS A 219 15.87 17.32 -9.21
CA LYS A 219 14.47 17.71 -8.98
C LYS A 219 13.57 17.56 -10.20
N LYS A 220 14.03 17.98 -11.38
CA LYS A 220 13.24 17.89 -12.62
C LYS A 220 12.89 16.44 -12.99
N LEU A 221 13.84 15.53 -12.82
CA LEU A 221 13.64 14.11 -13.09
C LEU A 221 12.75 13.49 -12.00
N LEU A 222 12.96 13.88 -10.75
CA LEU A 222 12.16 13.44 -9.61
C LEU A 222 10.67 13.78 -9.79
N ILE A 223 10.35 15.01 -10.22
CA ILE A 223 8.98 15.45 -10.52
C ILE A 223 8.38 14.60 -11.65
N SER A 224 9.13 14.35 -12.73
CA SER A 224 8.66 13.49 -13.83
C SER A 224 8.38 12.04 -13.40
N LYS A 225 9.01 11.59 -12.32
CA LYS A 225 8.78 10.29 -11.67
C LYS A 225 7.84 10.39 -10.47
N MET A 226 7.01 11.43 -10.41
CA MET A 226 6.00 11.64 -9.36
C MET A 226 6.61 11.65 -7.96
N ASN A 227 7.79 12.23 -7.77
CA ASN A 227 8.49 12.28 -6.49
C ASN A 227 8.81 10.89 -5.88
N ILE A 228 9.14 9.91 -6.73
CA ILE A 228 9.65 8.59 -6.32
C ILE A 228 11.17 8.57 -6.49
N CYS A 229 11.91 8.24 -5.43
CA CYS A 229 13.36 8.12 -5.45
C CYS A 229 13.80 7.07 -6.49
N GLU A 230 14.71 7.44 -7.39
CA GLU A 230 15.18 6.53 -8.44
C GLU A 230 16.01 5.37 -7.91
N GLN A 231 16.65 5.57 -6.76
CA GLN A 231 17.63 4.63 -6.22
C GLN A 231 16.99 3.57 -5.33
N CYS A 232 15.98 3.97 -4.55
CA CYS A 232 15.38 3.09 -3.55
C CYS A 232 13.85 2.97 -3.65
N GLY A 233 13.20 3.65 -4.60
CA GLY A 233 11.73 3.62 -4.75
C GLY A 233 10.95 4.28 -3.63
N TYR A 234 11.61 5.03 -2.73
CA TYR A 234 10.93 5.71 -1.62
C TYR A 234 10.05 6.84 -2.16
N HIS A 235 8.85 6.98 -1.58
CA HIS A 235 7.91 8.03 -1.94
C HIS A 235 8.25 9.29 -1.15
N LEU A 236 8.80 10.29 -1.82
CA LEU A 236 9.04 11.58 -1.20
C LEU A 236 7.74 12.37 -1.08
N LYS A 237 7.76 13.33 -0.14
CA LYS A 237 6.70 14.30 0.06
C LYS A 237 6.50 15.11 -1.22
N ILE A 238 5.23 15.38 -1.49
CA ILE A 238 4.75 16.11 -2.65
C ILE A 238 3.72 17.12 -2.13
N SER A 239 3.72 18.31 -2.69
CA SER A 239 2.69 19.31 -2.38
C SER A 239 1.32 18.85 -2.87
N SER A 240 0.28 19.45 -2.30
CA SER A 240 -1.10 19.25 -2.73
C SER A 240 -1.30 19.65 -4.21
N SER A 241 -0.66 20.72 -4.67
CA SER A 241 -0.75 21.17 -6.08
C SER A 241 -0.10 20.17 -7.04
N GLU A 242 1.12 19.71 -6.76
CA GLU A 242 1.78 18.67 -7.57
C GLU A 242 0.98 17.35 -7.55
N ARG A 243 0.31 17.03 -6.43
CA ARG A 243 -0.56 15.85 -6.33
C ARG A 243 -1.79 15.97 -7.22
N ILE A 244 -2.42 17.14 -7.25
CA ILE A 244 -3.56 17.42 -8.12
C ILE A 244 -3.14 17.28 -9.59
N GLU A 245 -2.00 17.85 -9.99
CA GLU A 245 -1.46 17.73 -11.35
C GLU A 245 -1.22 16.27 -11.79
N VAL A 246 -0.79 15.41 -10.87
CA VAL A 246 -0.55 13.98 -11.16
C VAL A 246 -1.87 13.20 -11.30
N LEU A 247 -2.88 13.49 -10.49
CA LEU A 247 -4.12 12.72 -10.44
C LEU A 247 -5.16 13.22 -11.44
N ILE A 248 -5.35 14.54 -11.53
CA ILE A 248 -6.40 15.19 -12.32
C ILE A 248 -5.94 15.41 -13.76
N ASP A 249 -6.88 15.29 -14.69
CA ASP A 249 -6.64 15.48 -16.11
C ASP A 249 -6.34 16.96 -16.41
N PRO A 250 -5.33 17.27 -17.25
CA PRO A 250 -4.93 18.63 -17.53
C PRO A 250 -6.10 19.51 -18.00
N GLY A 251 -6.24 20.70 -17.39
CA GLY A 251 -7.27 21.68 -17.74
C GLY A 251 -8.67 21.38 -17.19
N THR A 252 -8.83 20.38 -16.32
CA THR A 252 -10.13 20.02 -15.73
C THR A 252 -10.28 20.38 -14.26
N TRP A 253 -9.21 20.83 -13.60
CA TRP A 253 -9.22 21.24 -12.19
C TRP A 253 -10.07 22.51 -11.99
N ASP A 254 -11.08 22.41 -11.13
CA ASP A 254 -11.96 23.49 -10.71
C ASP A 254 -11.95 23.57 -9.18
N PRO A 255 -11.16 24.49 -8.59
CA PRO A 255 -10.98 24.57 -7.15
C PRO A 255 -12.23 25.13 -6.44
N MET A 256 -12.45 24.67 -5.20
CA MET A 256 -13.56 25.11 -4.34
C MET A 256 -13.04 25.79 -3.07
N ASP A 257 -13.76 26.83 -2.63
CA ASP A 257 -13.53 27.54 -1.37
C ASP A 257 -12.06 28.00 -1.19
N GLU A 258 -11.45 28.53 -2.25
CA GLU A 258 -10.05 28.96 -2.24
C GLU A 258 -9.77 30.08 -1.23
N ASP A 259 -10.74 30.97 -1.02
CA ASP A 259 -10.68 32.12 -0.13
C ASP A 259 -10.94 31.80 1.35
N MET A 260 -11.28 30.54 1.66
CA MET A 260 -11.55 30.12 3.03
C MET A 260 -10.26 29.98 3.84
N VAL A 261 -10.20 30.70 4.96
CA VAL A 261 -9.03 30.75 5.86
C VAL A 261 -9.42 30.48 7.31
N SER A 262 -8.46 29.99 8.08
CA SER A 262 -8.63 29.79 9.53
C SER A 262 -8.64 31.11 10.30
N LEU A 263 -9.44 31.17 11.36
CA LEU A 263 -9.46 32.27 12.33
C LEU A 263 -8.83 31.80 13.65
N ASP A 264 -8.69 32.72 14.62
CA ASP A 264 -8.31 32.40 16.00
C ASP A 264 -9.53 32.49 16.93
N PRO A 265 -10.40 31.46 16.97
CA PRO A 265 -11.66 31.50 17.70
C PRO A 265 -11.48 31.44 19.22
N ILE A 266 -10.35 30.94 19.71
CA ILE A 266 -10.09 30.75 21.15
C ILE A 266 -9.08 31.74 21.72
N GLY A 267 -8.56 32.66 20.90
CA GLY A 267 -7.51 33.60 21.32
C GLY A 267 -6.26 32.85 21.78
N PHE A 268 -5.74 31.94 20.96
CA PHE A 268 -4.63 31.08 21.36
C PHE A 268 -3.35 31.88 21.62
N HIS A 269 -2.93 31.91 22.88
CA HIS A 269 -1.71 32.58 23.30
C HIS A 269 -0.54 31.60 23.36
N SER A 270 0.54 31.93 22.65
CA SER A 270 1.83 31.25 22.72
C SER A 270 2.92 32.26 23.10
N GLU A 271 3.92 31.82 23.87
CA GLU A 271 5.09 32.63 24.20
C GLU A 271 6.02 32.87 23.01
N GLU A 272 5.94 32.03 21.97
CA GLU A 272 6.78 32.13 20.77
C GLU A 272 6.16 33.08 19.73
N GLU A 273 4.96 32.78 19.26
CA GLU A 273 4.33 33.48 18.14
C GLU A 273 2.80 33.35 18.18
N PRO A 274 2.04 34.44 17.95
CA PRO A 274 0.58 34.39 17.83
C PRO A 274 0.11 33.40 16.76
N TYR A 275 -1.05 32.76 16.98
CA TYR A 275 -1.57 31.78 16.02
C TYR A 275 -1.83 32.37 14.63
N LYS A 276 -2.34 33.60 14.56
CA LYS A 276 -2.57 34.31 13.29
C LYS A 276 -1.28 34.49 12.49
N ASP A 277 -0.20 34.93 13.14
CA ASP A 277 1.09 35.15 12.49
C ASP A 277 1.69 33.83 11.97
N ARG A 278 1.47 32.73 12.71
CA ARG A 278 1.80 31.38 12.24
C ARG A 278 1.04 31.03 10.96
N ILE A 279 -0.28 31.22 10.92
CA ILE A 279 -1.07 30.97 9.70
C ILE A 279 -0.51 31.80 8.54
N ASP A 280 -0.33 33.10 8.73
CA ASP A 280 0.16 34.01 7.69
C ASP A 280 1.54 33.60 7.16
N SER A 281 2.42 33.10 8.05
CA SER A 281 3.74 32.58 7.68
C SER A 281 3.64 31.32 6.80
N TYR A 282 2.81 30.35 7.20
CA TYR A 282 2.60 29.13 6.38
C TYR A 282 1.92 29.44 5.05
N GLN A 283 0.96 30.38 5.01
CA GLN A 283 0.32 30.83 3.77
C GLN A 283 1.35 31.44 2.80
N LYS A 284 2.26 32.29 3.30
CA LYS A 284 3.34 32.87 2.48
C LYS A 284 4.33 31.81 1.97
N ASN A 285 4.68 30.85 2.82
CA ASN A 285 5.68 29.84 2.49
C ASN A 285 5.16 28.77 1.51
N THR A 286 3.89 28.39 1.64
CA THR A 286 3.27 27.32 0.84
C THR A 286 2.50 27.84 -0.37
N GLY A 287 2.04 29.10 -0.32
CA GLY A 287 1.10 29.66 -1.28
C GLY A 287 -0.34 29.15 -1.13
N LEU A 288 -0.64 28.38 -0.07
CA LEU A 288 -1.96 27.81 0.20
C LEU A 288 -2.70 28.65 1.22
N THR A 289 -4.03 28.65 1.18
CA THR A 289 -4.86 29.31 2.20
C THR A 289 -5.02 28.47 3.47
N GLU A 290 -4.97 27.14 3.35
CA GLU A 290 -5.02 26.20 4.46
C GLU A 290 -4.44 24.82 4.07
N ALA A 291 -4.34 23.90 5.03
CA ALA A 291 -3.81 22.54 4.88
C ALA A 291 -4.60 21.57 3.98
N VAL A 292 -5.58 22.02 3.22
CA VAL A 292 -6.31 21.20 2.24
C VAL A 292 -6.74 22.02 1.03
N GLN A 293 -6.52 21.45 -0.15
CA GLN A 293 -7.11 21.91 -1.40
C GLN A 293 -8.28 21.00 -1.75
N THR A 294 -9.42 21.58 -2.12
CA THR A 294 -10.64 20.87 -2.48
C THR A 294 -11.15 21.37 -3.81
N GLY A 295 -11.74 20.50 -4.62
CA GLY A 295 -12.25 20.88 -5.92
C GLY A 295 -12.80 19.71 -6.72
N ILE A 296 -13.22 20.03 -7.93
CA ILE A 296 -13.70 19.08 -8.93
C ILE A 296 -12.64 18.91 -10.01
N GLY A 297 -12.59 17.72 -10.60
CA GLY A 297 -11.73 17.47 -11.75
C GLY A 297 -12.16 16.23 -12.50
N GLN A 298 -11.44 15.90 -13.57
CA GLN A 298 -11.61 14.62 -14.23
C GLN A 298 -10.42 13.72 -13.93
N LEU A 299 -10.68 12.43 -13.71
CA LEU A 299 -9.66 11.39 -13.64
C LEU A 299 -9.93 10.40 -14.77
N ASN A 300 -9.09 10.44 -15.81
CA ASN A 300 -9.27 9.67 -17.03
C ASN A 300 -10.67 9.87 -17.66
N GLY A 301 -11.13 11.12 -17.70
CA GLY A 301 -12.43 11.53 -18.22
C GLY A 301 -13.63 11.30 -17.30
N ILE A 302 -13.43 10.74 -16.10
CA ILE A 302 -14.49 10.54 -15.10
C ILE A 302 -14.53 11.77 -14.19
N PRO A 303 -15.66 12.51 -14.09
CA PRO A 303 -15.76 13.63 -13.17
C PRO A 303 -15.73 13.13 -11.73
N ILE A 304 -14.89 13.74 -10.90
CA ILE A 304 -14.68 13.36 -9.50
C ILE A 304 -14.64 14.61 -8.61
N ALA A 305 -15.03 14.44 -7.35
CA ALA A 305 -14.72 15.38 -6.29
C ALA A 305 -13.44 14.93 -5.57
N ILE A 306 -12.51 15.84 -5.32
CA ILE A 306 -11.23 15.49 -4.69
C ILE A 306 -10.79 16.52 -3.63
N GLY A 307 -10.33 16.01 -2.49
CA GLY A 307 -9.66 16.76 -1.45
C GLY A 307 -8.22 16.27 -1.29
N VAL A 308 -7.25 17.19 -1.29
CA VAL A 308 -5.83 16.86 -1.14
C VAL A 308 -5.24 17.66 0.01
N MET A 309 -4.91 16.97 1.10
CA MET A 309 -4.25 17.59 2.25
C MET A 309 -2.79 17.90 1.97
N ASP A 310 -2.27 18.97 2.58
CA ASP A 310 -0.88 19.38 2.47
C ASP A 310 -0.17 19.38 3.83
N PHE A 311 0.79 18.46 3.99
CA PHE A 311 1.55 18.35 5.23
C PHE A 311 2.49 19.54 5.48
N GLN A 312 2.87 20.28 4.43
CA GLN A 312 3.75 21.45 4.57
C GLN A 312 3.05 22.59 5.32
N PHE A 313 1.71 22.65 5.27
CA PHE A 313 0.92 23.64 5.98
C PHE A 313 0.62 23.15 7.40
N MET A 314 1.35 23.65 8.41
CA MET A 314 1.15 23.31 9.82
C MET A 314 1.04 21.79 10.10
N GLY A 315 1.84 20.98 9.39
CA GLY A 315 1.81 19.52 9.54
C GLY A 315 0.52 18.87 9.04
N GLY A 316 -0.21 19.51 8.12
CA GLY A 316 -1.48 19.01 7.60
C GLY A 316 -2.58 18.90 8.66
N SER A 317 -2.44 19.63 9.78
CA SER A 317 -3.31 19.42 10.93
C SER A 317 -4.74 19.91 10.66
N MET A 318 -5.74 19.14 11.05
CA MET A 318 -7.14 19.45 10.76
C MET A 318 -7.68 20.47 11.76
N GLY A 319 -7.97 21.67 11.26
CA GLY A 319 -8.70 22.75 11.95
C GLY A 319 -10.09 22.98 11.36
N SER A 320 -10.78 24.05 11.77
CA SER A 320 -12.15 24.35 11.36
C SER A 320 -12.29 24.59 9.86
N ALA A 321 -11.36 25.33 9.25
CA ALA A 321 -11.38 25.57 7.81
C ALA A 321 -11.15 24.29 7.01
N VAL A 322 -10.19 23.44 7.42
CA VAL A 322 -9.99 22.12 6.79
C VAL A 322 -11.28 21.29 6.87
N GLY A 323 -11.91 21.24 8.04
CA GLY A 323 -13.15 20.50 8.25
C GLY A 323 -14.32 21.02 7.42
N GLU A 324 -14.49 22.34 7.32
CA GLU A 324 -15.50 22.97 6.47
C GLU A 324 -15.28 22.68 4.99
N LYS A 325 -14.07 22.89 4.46
CA LYS A 325 -13.76 22.63 3.04
C LYS A 325 -14.04 21.18 2.64
N ILE A 326 -13.62 20.22 3.48
CA ILE A 326 -13.89 18.79 3.23
C ILE A 326 -15.40 18.50 3.31
N THR A 327 -16.11 19.08 4.27
CA THR A 327 -17.56 18.88 4.41
C THR A 327 -18.31 19.39 3.17
N ARG A 328 -18.01 20.61 2.71
CA ARG A 328 -18.61 21.19 1.50
C ARG A 328 -18.31 20.37 0.26
N LEU A 329 -17.09 19.86 0.13
CA LEU A 329 -16.73 18.95 -0.96
C LEU A 329 -17.61 17.69 -0.96
N ILE A 330 -17.83 17.07 0.21
CA ILE A 330 -18.67 15.88 0.35
C ILE A 330 -20.13 16.19 0.02
N GLU A 331 -20.66 17.31 0.52
CA GLU A 331 -22.03 17.75 0.24
C GLU A 331 -22.22 18.04 -1.26
N TYR A 332 -21.26 18.72 -1.88
CA TYR A 332 -21.28 18.94 -3.32
C TYR A 332 -21.20 17.63 -4.12
N ALA A 333 -20.32 16.71 -3.73
CA ALA A 333 -20.21 15.39 -4.35
C ALA A 333 -21.50 14.58 -4.20
N THR A 334 -22.18 14.73 -3.06
CA THR A 334 -23.50 14.14 -2.78
C THR A 334 -24.55 14.67 -3.76
N ASP A 335 -24.64 15.99 -3.92
CA ASP A 335 -25.63 16.63 -4.78
C ASP A 335 -25.40 16.35 -6.27
N GLN A 336 -24.13 16.26 -6.68
CA GLN A 336 -23.73 16.00 -8.06
C GLN A 336 -23.54 14.52 -8.39
N PHE A 337 -23.75 13.61 -7.42
CA PHE A 337 -23.52 12.16 -7.55
C PHE A 337 -22.12 11.80 -8.06
N LEU A 338 -21.10 12.54 -7.62
CA LEU A 338 -19.71 12.35 -8.01
C LEU A 338 -19.02 11.37 -7.06
N PRO A 339 -18.11 10.50 -7.55
CA PRO A 339 -17.22 9.75 -6.67
C PRO A 339 -16.24 10.71 -5.98
N LEU A 340 -15.89 10.38 -4.75
CA LEU A 340 -15.10 11.22 -3.86
C LEU A 340 -13.74 10.58 -3.60
N ILE A 341 -12.67 11.36 -3.72
CA ILE A 341 -11.31 10.98 -3.29
C ILE A 341 -10.83 11.96 -2.22
N ILE A 342 -10.29 11.46 -1.11
CA ILE A 342 -9.54 12.31 -0.16
C ILE A 342 -8.13 11.75 0.05
N VAL A 343 -7.12 12.54 -0.33
CA VAL A 343 -5.71 12.26 -0.09
C VAL A 343 -5.32 12.83 1.27
N CYS A 344 -5.08 11.95 2.23
CA CYS A 344 -4.79 12.28 3.62
C CYS A 344 -3.29 12.44 3.85
N ALA A 345 -2.92 13.55 4.49
CA ALA A 345 -1.57 13.84 4.96
C ALA A 345 -1.68 14.76 6.18
N SER A 346 -1.48 14.23 7.39
CA SER A 346 -1.74 14.98 8.62
C SER A 346 -0.97 14.45 9.82
N GLY A 347 -0.55 15.38 10.69
CA GLY A 347 -0.04 15.11 12.03
C GLY A 347 -1.13 14.98 13.11
N GLY A 348 -2.39 15.31 12.80
CA GLY A 348 -3.52 15.22 13.75
C GLY A 348 -4.41 16.46 13.75
N ALA A 349 -5.07 16.73 14.88
CA ALA A 349 -5.96 17.89 15.05
C ALA A 349 -5.16 19.18 15.31
N ARG A 350 -5.65 20.32 14.82
CA ARG A 350 -5.06 21.65 15.03
C ARG A 350 -5.31 22.10 16.47
N MET A 351 -4.33 21.91 17.35
CA MET A 351 -4.48 22.21 18.79
C MET A 351 -4.81 23.67 19.08
N GLN A 352 -4.39 24.58 18.19
CA GLN A 352 -4.61 26.03 18.30
C GLN A 352 -6.08 26.43 18.19
N GLU A 353 -6.95 25.55 17.70
CA GLU A 353 -8.41 25.78 17.68
C GLU A 353 -9.15 24.91 18.71
N GLY A 354 -8.43 24.15 19.54
CA GLY A 354 -8.97 23.38 20.64
C GLY A 354 -10.03 22.36 20.24
N SER A 355 -11.19 22.39 20.91
CA SER A 355 -12.28 21.45 20.68
C SER A 355 -12.93 21.57 19.30
N LEU A 356 -12.82 22.73 18.64
CA LEU A 356 -13.37 22.91 17.29
C LEU A 356 -12.70 21.98 16.28
N SER A 357 -11.39 21.78 16.40
CA SER A 357 -10.64 20.81 15.59
C SER A 357 -11.11 19.37 15.82
N LEU A 358 -11.42 19.00 17.07
CA LEU A 358 -11.94 17.68 17.39
C LEU A 358 -13.32 17.46 16.78
N MET A 359 -14.20 18.47 16.84
CA MET A 359 -15.56 18.38 16.30
C MET A 359 -15.58 18.22 14.78
N GLN A 360 -14.54 18.63 14.06
CA GLN A 360 -14.45 18.39 12.62
C GLN A 360 -14.46 16.89 12.28
N MET A 361 -13.95 16.02 13.16
CA MET A 361 -14.02 14.56 12.96
C MET A 361 -15.46 14.09 12.83
N ALA A 362 -16.32 14.51 13.78
CA ALA A 362 -17.72 14.14 13.82
C ALA A 362 -18.50 14.75 12.66
N LYS A 363 -18.19 16.01 12.31
CA LYS A 363 -18.82 16.73 11.21
C LYS A 363 -18.58 16.02 9.86
N ILE A 364 -17.32 15.74 9.53
CA ILE A 364 -16.98 15.08 8.27
C ILE A 364 -17.54 13.65 8.25
N ALA A 365 -17.46 12.92 9.36
CA ALA A 365 -18.04 11.58 9.46
C ALA A 365 -19.56 11.57 9.24
N SER A 366 -20.27 12.60 9.73
CA SER A 366 -21.71 12.75 9.50
C SER A 366 -22.03 13.02 8.02
N ALA A 367 -21.26 13.86 7.34
CA ALA A 367 -21.44 14.12 5.91
C ALA A 367 -21.15 12.87 5.08
N LEU A 368 -20.07 12.15 5.40
CA LEU A 368 -19.73 10.87 4.76
C LEU A 368 -20.81 9.81 4.99
N TYR A 369 -21.41 9.76 6.18
CA TYR A 369 -22.49 8.81 6.46
C TYR A 369 -23.69 9.00 5.51
N ASP A 370 -24.09 10.25 5.24
CA ASP A 370 -25.16 10.53 4.27
C ASP A 370 -24.74 10.15 2.84
N TYR A 371 -23.53 10.56 2.44
CA TYR A 371 -22.94 10.27 1.12
C TYR A 371 -22.86 8.75 0.83
N GLN A 372 -22.39 7.94 1.79
CA GLN A 372 -22.23 6.50 1.61
C GLN A 372 -23.54 5.73 1.87
N SER A 373 -24.25 6.04 2.95
CA SER A 373 -25.39 5.20 3.39
C SER A 373 -26.69 5.54 2.66
N ASN A 374 -26.98 6.83 2.50
CA ASN A 374 -28.24 7.29 1.91
C ASN A 374 -28.14 7.40 0.38
N LYS A 375 -27.00 7.85 -0.13
CA LYS A 375 -26.78 8.05 -1.57
C LYS A 375 -26.03 6.92 -2.26
N LYS A 376 -25.35 6.05 -1.49
CA LYS A 376 -24.60 4.89 -2.01
C LYS A 376 -23.52 5.28 -3.02
N LEU A 377 -22.86 6.41 -2.78
CA LEU A 377 -21.76 6.91 -3.61
C LEU A 377 -20.42 6.40 -3.10
N LEU A 378 -19.45 6.26 -4.00
CA LEU A 378 -18.14 5.70 -3.70
C LEU A 378 -17.20 6.75 -3.10
N TYR A 379 -16.64 6.46 -1.93
CA TYR A 379 -15.58 7.24 -1.28
C TYR A 379 -14.27 6.44 -1.21
N VAL A 380 -13.21 6.97 -1.83
CA VAL A 380 -11.85 6.42 -1.76
C VAL A 380 -10.97 7.30 -0.88
N SER A 381 -10.45 6.73 0.21
CA SER A 381 -9.45 7.39 1.06
C SER A 381 -8.05 6.96 0.65
N ILE A 382 -7.13 7.92 0.48
CA ILE A 382 -5.73 7.66 0.13
C ILE A 382 -4.83 8.14 1.26
N LEU A 383 -4.28 7.21 2.03
CA LEU A 383 -3.39 7.45 3.16
C LEU A 383 -1.96 7.65 2.70
N THR A 384 -1.40 8.83 2.94
CA THR A 384 0.00 9.15 2.61
C THR A 384 0.84 9.38 3.87
N SER A 385 2.15 9.56 3.71
CA SER A 385 3.07 9.70 4.84
C SER A 385 3.26 11.17 5.25
N PRO A 386 2.99 11.56 6.50
CA PRO A 386 2.29 10.79 7.55
C PRO A 386 0.77 11.00 7.52
N THR A 387 0.00 10.02 8.00
CA THR A 387 -1.43 10.19 8.32
C THR A 387 -1.68 9.76 9.76
N THR A 388 -1.88 10.73 10.66
CA THR A 388 -2.02 10.46 12.09
C THR A 388 -3.17 11.16 12.80
N GLY A 389 -3.46 10.71 14.02
CA GLY A 389 -4.36 11.39 14.95
C GLY A 389 -5.81 11.41 14.47
N GLY A 390 -6.44 12.58 14.56
CA GLY A 390 -7.85 12.78 14.25
C GLY A 390 -8.22 12.41 12.81
N VAL A 391 -7.33 12.63 11.83
CA VAL A 391 -7.58 12.27 10.43
C VAL A 391 -7.66 10.75 10.26
N THR A 392 -6.71 10.01 10.84
CA THR A 392 -6.72 8.53 10.86
C THR A 392 -7.93 7.97 11.60
N ALA A 393 -8.40 8.65 12.67
CA ALA A 393 -9.57 8.24 13.45
C ALA A 393 -10.91 8.78 12.92
N SER A 394 -10.92 9.38 11.73
CA SER A 394 -12.14 9.89 11.10
C SER A 394 -12.12 9.58 9.60
N PHE A 395 -12.29 10.57 8.73
CA PHE A 395 -12.48 10.39 7.29
C PHE A 395 -11.35 9.61 6.61
N GLY A 396 -10.11 9.63 7.12
CA GLY A 396 -9.02 8.84 6.59
C GLY A 396 -9.29 7.33 6.59
N MET A 397 -10.09 6.82 7.54
CA MET A 397 -10.39 5.39 7.67
C MET A 397 -11.88 5.05 7.46
N LEU A 398 -12.66 5.99 6.93
CA LEU A 398 -14.09 5.80 6.61
C LEU A 398 -14.34 5.57 5.11
N GLY A 399 -13.28 5.41 4.31
CA GLY A 399 -13.39 5.09 2.88
C GLY A 399 -14.09 3.74 2.65
N ASP A 400 -14.91 3.67 1.61
CA ASP A 400 -15.38 2.39 1.05
C ASP A 400 -14.17 1.55 0.58
N ILE A 401 -13.17 2.25 0.03
CA ILE A 401 -11.86 1.70 -0.30
C ILE A 401 -10.80 2.61 0.30
N ILE A 402 -9.90 2.02 1.08
CA ILE A 402 -8.78 2.70 1.72
C ILE A 402 -7.49 2.21 1.06
N ILE A 403 -6.76 3.14 0.46
CA ILE A 403 -5.50 2.90 -0.23
C ILE A 403 -4.38 3.55 0.59
N ALA A 404 -3.27 2.86 0.80
CA ALA A 404 -2.06 3.45 1.37
C ALA A 404 -0.95 3.53 0.32
N GLU A 405 -0.10 4.56 0.43
CA GLU A 405 1.17 4.57 -0.30
C GLU A 405 2.22 3.67 0.39
N PRO A 406 3.14 3.04 -0.37
CA PRO A 406 4.25 2.27 0.19
C PRO A 406 5.06 3.05 1.23
N ASN A 407 5.46 2.35 2.30
CA ASN A 407 6.23 2.88 3.43
C ASN A 407 5.59 4.08 4.15
N SER A 408 4.29 4.35 3.95
CA SER A 408 3.65 5.48 4.62
C SER A 408 3.52 5.25 6.12
N TYR A 409 3.76 6.30 6.91
CA TYR A 409 3.57 6.28 8.35
C TYR A 409 2.12 6.59 8.70
N ILE A 410 1.39 5.58 9.19
CA ILE A 410 -0.04 5.69 9.54
C ILE A 410 -0.22 5.30 11.00
N ALA A 411 -0.81 6.17 11.82
CA ALA A 411 -0.98 5.88 13.24
C ALA A 411 -2.06 6.73 13.90
N PHE A 412 -2.85 6.16 14.82
CA PHE A 412 -3.69 7.01 15.68
C PHE A 412 -2.83 7.88 16.61
N ALA A 413 -1.98 7.24 17.43
CA ALA A 413 -1.03 7.92 18.28
C ALA A 413 0.39 7.82 17.69
N GLY A 414 1.09 8.95 17.62
CA GLY A 414 2.48 8.98 17.16
C GLY A 414 3.41 8.16 18.07
N LYS A 415 4.47 7.60 17.49
CA LYS A 415 5.47 6.76 18.18
C LYS A 415 5.94 7.38 19.49
N ARG A 416 6.33 8.66 19.44
CA ARG A 416 6.78 9.44 20.60
C ARG A 416 5.77 9.41 21.76
N VAL A 417 4.49 9.60 21.47
CA VAL A 417 3.42 9.66 22.49
C VAL A 417 3.23 8.29 23.15
N ILE A 418 3.26 7.22 22.35
CA ILE A 418 3.12 5.84 22.86
C ILE A 418 4.30 5.49 23.77
N GLU A 419 5.53 5.78 23.35
CA GLU A 419 6.74 5.46 24.11
C GLU A 419 6.79 6.23 25.43
N GLN A 420 6.40 7.51 25.42
CA GLN A 420 6.32 8.33 26.64
C GLN A 420 5.24 7.85 27.62
N THR A 421 4.11 7.37 27.11
CA THR A 421 2.97 6.95 27.94
C THR A 421 3.18 5.56 28.53
N LEU A 422 3.69 4.61 27.74
CA LEU A 422 3.83 3.21 28.13
C LEU A 422 5.23 2.89 28.67
N ASN A 423 6.18 3.81 28.55
CA ASN A 423 7.59 3.63 28.89
C ASN A 423 8.19 2.35 28.24
N LYS A 424 7.77 2.07 27.01
CA LYS A 424 8.16 0.91 26.20
C LYS A 424 8.48 1.37 24.78
N THR A 425 9.48 0.77 24.16
CA THR A 425 9.82 1.06 22.78
C THR A 425 8.76 0.50 21.84
N VAL A 426 8.34 1.31 20.87
CA VAL A 426 7.43 0.87 19.82
C VAL A 426 8.25 0.09 18.81
N PRO A 427 7.88 -1.17 18.50
CA PRO A 427 8.60 -1.97 17.52
C PRO A 427 8.74 -1.24 16.19
N GLU A 428 9.95 -1.26 15.63
CA GLU A 428 10.24 -0.59 14.37
C GLU A 428 9.36 -1.13 13.24
N GLY A 429 8.83 -0.23 12.41
CA GLY A 429 7.93 -0.58 11.32
C GLY A 429 6.50 -0.97 11.72
N SER A 430 6.13 -0.99 13.01
CA SER A 430 4.77 -1.32 13.46
C SER A 430 3.68 -0.33 13.01
N GLN A 431 4.09 0.87 12.59
CA GLN A 431 3.20 1.94 12.09
C GLN A 431 3.45 2.22 10.60
N ALA A 432 4.21 1.36 9.91
CA ALA A 432 4.41 1.44 8.47
C ALA A 432 3.25 0.75 7.74
N ALA A 433 2.93 1.25 6.54
CA ALA A 433 1.86 0.73 5.70
C ALA A 433 1.90 -0.80 5.57
N GLU A 434 3.06 -1.38 5.28
CA GLU A 434 3.21 -2.82 5.05
C GLU A 434 2.85 -3.66 6.27
N TYR A 435 3.14 -3.16 7.48
CA TYR A 435 2.76 -3.85 8.71
C TYR A 435 1.25 -3.75 8.96
N LEU A 436 0.67 -2.55 8.79
CA LEU A 436 -0.75 -2.31 9.02
C LEU A 436 -1.64 -2.99 7.97
N PHE A 437 -1.15 -3.10 6.74
CA PHE A 437 -1.79 -3.88 5.69
C PHE A 437 -1.88 -5.37 6.05
N GLN A 438 -0.83 -5.94 6.64
CA GLN A 438 -0.86 -7.32 7.15
C GLN A 438 -1.86 -7.51 8.30
N LYS A 439 -2.22 -6.43 9.01
CA LYS A 439 -3.28 -6.41 10.01
C LYS A 439 -4.66 -6.14 9.43
N GLY A 440 -4.75 -5.89 8.12
CA GLY A 440 -6.01 -5.63 7.43
C GLY A 440 -6.60 -4.28 7.80
N LEU A 441 -5.78 -3.22 8.00
CA LEU A 441 -6.28 -1.86 8.27
C LEU A 441 -6.82 -1.15 7.03
N PHE A 442 -6.32 -1.47 5.84
CA PHE A 442 -6.75 -0.86 4.58
C PHE A 442 -6.65 -1.85 3.42
N ASP A 443 -7.27 -1.51 2.31
CA ASP A 443 -7.61 -2.46 1.24
C ASP A 443 -6.46 -2.64 0.25
N LEU A 444 -5.69 -1.59 -0.07
CA LEU A 444 -4.61 -1.66 -1.07
C LEU A 444 -3.36 -0.90 -0.61
N ILE A 445 -2.18 -1.39 -1.03
CA ILE A 445 -0.94 -0.59 -1.07
C ILE A 445 -0.62 -0.32 -2.53
N VAL A 446 -0.63 0.94 -2.95
CA VAL A 446 -0.47 1.31 -4.36
C VAL A 446 0.67 2.33 -4.53
N PRO A 447 1.73 1.96 -5.27
CA PRO A 447 2.75 2.92 -5.70
C PRO A 447 2.15 4.06 -6.53
N ARG A 448 2.71 5.27 -6.39
CA ARG A 448 2.08 6.51 -6.87
C ARG A 448 1.94 6.53 -8.39
N ASN A 449 2.88 5.91 -9.09
CA ASN A 449 2.87 5.74 -10.54
C ASN A 449 1.76 4.83 -11.08
N LEU A 450 1.19 3.96 -10.24
CA LEU A 450 0.09 3.07 -10.60
C LEU A 450 -1.26 3.56 -10.05
N LEU A 451 -1.25 4.57 -9.19
CA LEU A 451 -2.44 5.02 -8.46
C LEU A 451 -3.56 5.48 -9.41
N LYS A 452 -3.23 6.27 -10.44
CA LYS A 452 -4.22 6.78 -11.40
C LYS A 452 -4.87 5.65 -12.22
N SER A 453 -4.13 4.60 -12.58
CA SER A 453 -4.70 3.44 -13.29
C SER A 453 -5.56 2.56 -12.38
N VAL A 454 -5.13 2.34 -11.14
CA VAL A 454 -5.91 1.57 -10.16
C VAL A 454 -7.24 2.29 -9.85
N LEU A 455 -7.22 3.60 -9.65
CA LEU A 455 -8.44 4.39 -9.42
C LEU A 455 -9.43 4.28 -10.59
N LEU A 456 -8.94 4.27 -11.83
CA LEU A 456 -9.79 4.07 -13.01
C LEU A 456 -10.47 2.70 -13.01
N GLU A 457 -9.74 1.64 -12.66
CA GLU A 457 -10.30 0.29 -12.59
C GLU A 457 -11.36 0.19 -11.49
N LEU A 458 -11.11 0.79 -10.33
CA LEU A 458 -12.08 0.87 -9.24
C LEU A 458 -13.33 1.65 -9.67
N PHE A 459 -13.18 2.81 -10.30
CA PHE A 459 -14.31 3.60 -10.76
C PHE A 459 -15.16 2.86 -11.81
N LYS A 460 -14.54 2.20 -12.77
CA LYS A 460 -15.25 1.35 -13.75
C LYS A 460 -15.99 0.20 -13.06
N PHE A 461 -15.37 -0.44 -12.06
CA PHE A 461 -16.00 -1.50 -11.30
C PHE A 461 -17.27 -1.01 -10.56
N HIS A 462 -17.24 0.21 -10.06
CA HIS A 462 -18.38 0.89 -9.43
C HIS A 462 -19.28 1.65 -10.43
N ALA A 463 -19.24 1.28 -11.72
CA ALA A 463 -20.07 1.84 -12.79
C ALA A 463 -19.93 3.35 -13.07
N PHE A 464 -18.79 3.95 -12.69
CA PHE A 464 -18.41 5.28 -13.14
C PHE A 464 -17.63 5.16 -14.46
N PHE A 465 -18.15 5.80 -15.51
CA PHE A 465 -17.57 5.75 -16.85
C PHE A 465 -17.12 7.13 -17.31
N PRO A 466 -16.08 7.21 -18.17
CA PRO A 466 -15.65 8.47 -18.74
C PRO A 466 -16.80 9.17 -19.48
N LEU A 467 -16.85 10.49 -19.40
CA LEU A 467 -17.79 11.29 -20.20
C LEU A 467 -17.54 11.02 -21.68
N ASN A 468 -18.56 10.54 -22.40
CA ASN A 468 -18.46 10.29 -23.83
C ASN A 468 -18.10 11.58 -24.57
N SER A 469 -16.94 11.60 -25.25
CA SER A 469 -16.50 12.66 -26.16
C SER A 469 -17.39 12.83 -27.42
N ASN A 470 -18.53 12.14 -27.50
CA ASN A 470 -19.44 12.11 -28.66
C ASN A 470 -20.81 12.77 -28.43
N SER A 471 -20.95 13.68 -27.46
CA SER A 471 -22.20 14.40 -27.21
C SER A 471 -22.17 15.89 -27.59
N ILE A 472 -21.27 16.28 -28.51
CA ILE A 472 -21.42 17.53 -29.26
C ILE A 472 -21.71 17.15 -30.72
N LYS A 473 -23.00 17.14 -31.07
CA LYS A 473 -23.49 17.26 -32.44
C LYS A 473 -24.54 18.34 -32.50
#